data_AF-A0A8J7Y9B5-F1
#
_entry.id   AF-A0A8J7Y9B5-F1
#
_cell.length_a   1.000
_cell.length_b   1.000
_cell.length_c   1.000
_cell.angle_alpha   90.00
_cell.angle_beta   90.00
_cell.angle_gamma   90.00
#
_symmetry.space_group_name_H-M   'P 1'
#
loop_
_entity.id
_entity.type
_entity.pdbx_description
1 polymer ?
#
loop_
_entity_poly.entity_id
_entity_poly.type
_entity_poly.pdbx_seq_one_letter_code
_entity_poly.pdbx_strand_id
1 'polypeptide(L)'
;FPEREYKIPLSGKSSFDLSLVQGEFLNAELDENEARTLAEKGIEANQMYRIREKVDTVEESQTDIEIKDSEFLHAPIWFIEYQYQGSTYRVLLDGCTGQIITGDIPFGESTFPWVWLAAGAAIVIGILLILLL
;
A
#
# COMPACT_ATOMS: atom_id res chain seq x y z
N PHE A 1 -10.13 -6.97 7.17
CA PHE A 1 -9.32 -5.97 6.47
C PHE A 1 -8.03 -5.76 7.23
N PRO A 2 -6.91 -6.36 6.81
CA PRO A 2 -5.62 -5.80 7.17
C PRO A 2 -5.43 -4.50 6.40
N GLU A 3 -4.96 -3.49 7.11
CA GLU A 3 -4.73 -2.12 6.65
C GLU A 3 -3.69 -2.10 5.51
N ARG A 4 -4.14 -1.74 4.30
CA ARG A 4 -3.42 -1.02 3.22
C ARG A 4 -4.19 -1.07 1.89
N GLU A 5 -5.52 -0.97 1.92
CA GLU A 5 -6.25 -0.70 0.69
C GLU A 5 -6.15 0.80 0.43
N TYR A 6 -5.34 1.16 -0.56
CA TYR A 6 -5.22 2.54 -1.02
C TYR A 6 -6.62 3.05 -1.38
N LYS A 7 -7.09 4.08 -0.65
CA LYS A 7 -8.37 4.71 -0.93
C LYS A 7 -8.15 5.74 -2.01
N ILE A 8 -8.80 5.55 -3.15
CA ILE A 8 -8.80 6.49 -4.26
C ILE A 8 -9.36 7.85 -3.75
N PRO A 9 -8.54 8.91 -3.62
CA PRO A 9 -9.04 10.21 -3.19
C PRO A 9 -9.96 10.78 -4.28
N LEU A 10 -11.14 11.27 -3.90
CA LEU A 10 -12.07 11.90 -4.84
C LEU A 10 -11.64 13.33 -5.21
N SER A 11 -10.83 13.97 -4.37
CA SER A 11 -10.27 15.29 -4.64
C SER A 11 -9.28 15.23 -5.81
N GLY A 12 -9.50 16.07 -6.83
CA GLY A 12 -8.62 16.15 -7.99
C GLY A 12 -8.87 15.08 -9.06
N LYS A 13 -9.93 14.28 -8.92
CA LYS A 13 -10.37 13.34 -9.95
C LYS A 13 -11.54 13.92 -10.73
N SER A 14 -11.44 13.84 -12.05
CA SER A 14 -12.49 14.22 -12.99
C SER A 14 -13.13 12.98 -13.60
N SER A 15 -14.31 13.15 -14.18
CA SER A 15 -14.86 12.16 -15.11
C SER A 15 -13.82 11.81 -16.17
N PHE A 16 -13.80 10.54 -16.56
CA PHE A 16 -12.80 10.02 -17.47
C PHE A 16 -12.85 10.73 -18.83
N ASP A 17 -11.70 11.22 -19.25
CA ASP A 17 -11.48 11.83 -20.56
C ASP A 17 -10.20 11.24 -21.16
N LEU A 18 -10.34 10.61 -22.33
CA LEU A 18 -9.23 9.97 -23.04
C LEU A 18 -8.17 10.99 -23.45
N SER A 19 -8.54 12.26 -23.69
CA SER A 19 -7.60 13.32 -24.06
C SER A 19 -6.62 13.69 -22.95
N LEU A 20 -6.95 13.36 -21.70
CA LEU A 20 -6.09 13.59 -20.53
C LEU A 20 -5.09 12.46 -20.29
N VAL A 21 -5.20 11.34 -21.01
CA VAL A 21 -4.31 10.19 -20.84
C VAL A 21 -2.94 10.49 -21.45
N GLN A 22 -1.92 10.64 -20.61
CA GLN A 22 -0.54 10.94 -21.00
C GLN A 22 0.37 9.68 -21.05
N GLY A 23 -0.22 8.48 -21.05
CA GLY A 23 0.51 7.21 -20.98
C GLY A 23 -0.30 6.02 -21.47
N GLU A 24 0.07 4.82 -21.05
CA GLU A 24 -0.68 3.61 -21.37
C GLU A 24 -2.03 3.63 -20.65
N PHE A 25 -3.10 3.46 -21.43
CA PHE A 25 -4.44 3.31 -20.88
C PHE A 25 -4.67 1.85 -20.49
N LEU A 26 -4.78 1.60 -19.19
CA LEU A 26 -5.21 0.31 -18.67
C LEU A 26 -6.74 0.31 -18.62
N ASN A 27 -7.37 -0.48 -19.48
CA ASN A 27 -8.82 -0.59 -19.49
C ASN A 27 -9.30 -1.36 -18.27
N ALA A 28 -10.25 -0.81 -17.53
CA ALA A 28 -10.97 -1.57 -16.53
C ALA A 28 -12.08 -2.34 -17.24
N GLU A 29 -11.98 -3.67 -17.28
CA GLU A 29 -13.09 -4.54 -17.66
C GLU A 29 -14.10 -4.58 -16.50
N LEU A 30 -14.75 -3.45 -16.22
CA LEU A 30 -15.76 -3.34 -15.18
C LEU A 30 -16.99 -2.66 -15.77
N ASP A 31 -18.11 -3.37 -15.77
CA ASP A 31 -19.38 -2.81 -16.20
C ASP A 31 -20.10 -2.06 -15.05
N GLU A 32 -21.15 -1.31 -15.40
CA GLU A 32 -21.90 -0.52 -14.42
C GLU A 32 -22.56 -1.37 -13.32
N ASN A 33 -23.10 -2.54 -13.66
CA ASN A 33 -23.77 -3.41 -12.70
C ASN A 33 -22.75 -4.03 -11.74
N GLU A 34 -21.59 -4.42 -12.25
CA GLU A 34 -20.48 -4.94 -11.46
C GLU A 34 -19.93 -3.85 -10.54
N ALA A 35 -19.73 -2.63 -11.06
CA ALA A 35 -19.31 -1.48 -10.25
C ALA A 35 -20.31 -1.18 -9.12
N ARG A 36 -21.61 -1.20 -9.41
CA ARG A 36 -22.69 -1.01 -8.42
C ARG A 36 -22.65 -2.10 -7.35
N THR A 37 -22.56 -3.36 -7.76
CA THR A 37 -22.51 -4.52 -6.86
C THR A 37 -21.28 -4.46 -5.95
N LEU A 38 -20.12 -4.08 -6.48
CA LEU A 38 -18.90 -3.91 -5.69
C LEU A 38 -19.03 -2.76 -4.69
N ALA A 39 -19.63 -1.64 -5.11
CA ALA A 39 -19.87 -0.50 -4.24
C ALA A 39 -20.81 -0.86 -3.08
N GLU A 40 -21.93 -1.54 -3.35
CA GLU A 40 -22.87 -2.00 -2.32
C GLU A 40 -22.18 -2.90 -1.29
N LYS A 41 -21.48 -3.95 -1.75
CA LYS A 41 -20.71 -4.86 -0.89
C LYS A 41 -19.67 -4.11 -0.05
N GLY A 42 -18.98 -3.14 -0.65
CA GLY A 42 -17.99 -2.31 0.04
C GLY A 42 -18.60 -1.42 1.12
N ILE A 43 -19.76 -0.82 0.85
CA ILE A 43 -20.50 0.01 1.80
C ILE A 43 -20.98 -0.84 2.99
N GLU A 44 -21.62 -1.97 2.73
CA GLU A 44 -22.09 -2.90 3.76
C GLU A 44 -20.95 -3.39 4.64
N ALA A 45 -19.83 -3.82 4.03
CA ALA A 45 -18.66 -4.30 4.76
C ALA A 45 -18.05 -3.22 5.65
N ASN A 46 -17.93 -1.98 5.15
CA ASN A 46 -17.41 -0.84 5.91
C ASN A 46 -18.34 -0.45 7.06
N GLN A 47 -19.65 -0.46 6.85
CA GLN A 47 -20.61 -0.19 7.92
C GLN A 47 -20.59 -1.28 8.99
N MET A 48 -20.62 -2.56 8.61
CA MET A 48 -20.51 -3.68 9.54
C MET A 48 -19.22 -3.61 10.36
N TYR A 49 -18.10 -3.25 9.72
CA TYR A 49 -16.83 -3.02 10.41
C TYR A 49 -16.96 -1.92 11.47
N ARG A 50 -17.50 -0.75 11.13
CA ARG A 50 -17.71 0.37 12.06
C ARG A 50 -18.69 0.05 13.19
N ILE A 51 -19.70 -0.78 12.93
CA ILE A 51 -20.65 -1.23 13.96
C ILE A 51 -19.90 -2.10 14.98
N ARG A 52 -19.13 -3.09 14.51
CA ARG A 52 -18.36 -4.01 15.37
C ARG A 52 -17.29 -3.33 16.21
N GLU A 53 -16.80 -2.15 15.82
CA GLU A 53 -15.92 -1.34 16.68
C GLU A 53 -16.63 -0.83 17.95
N LYS A 54 -17.97 -0.79 17.96
CA LYS A 54 -18.77 -0.14 19.01
C LYS A 54 -19.67 -1.10 19.79
N VAL A 55 -19.93 -2.30 19.26
CA VAL A 55 -20.84 -3.27 19.86
C VAL A 55 -20.22 -4.65 19.89
N ASP A 56 -20.52 -5.41 20.95
CA ASP A 56 -19.98 -6.76 21.13
C ASP A 56 -20.64 -7.80 20.21
N THR A 57 -21.94 -7.65 19.94
CA THR A 57 -22.74 -8.56 19.10
C THR A 57 -23.68 -7.78 18.21
N VAL A 58 -23.76 -8.18 16.93
CA VAL A 58 -24.72 -7.66 15.94
C VAL A 58 -25.71 -8.77 15.62
N GLU A 59 -26.98 -8.60 16.00
CA GLU A 59 -28.05 -9.57 15.67
C GLU A 59 -28.59 -9.37 14.24
N GLU A 60 -28.84 -8.12 13.86
CA GLU A 60 -29.31 -7.74 12.52
C GLU A 60 -28.77 -6.35 12.14
N SER A 61 -28.48 -6.15 10.86
CA SER A 61 -28.08 -4.85 10.29
C SER A 61 -28.65 -4.73 8.90
N GLN A 62 -29.42 -3.67 8.65
CA GLN A 62 -29.97 -3.37 7.33
C GLN A 62 -29.49 -1.97 6.91
N THR A 63 -28.99 -1.88 5.68
CA THR A 63 -28.54 -0.62 5.10
C THR A 63 -29.36 -0.34 3.85
N ASP A 64 -29.96 0.84 3.81
CA ASP A 64 -30.57 1.37 2.59
C ASP A 64 -29.50 2.07 1.75
N ILE A 65 -29.28 1.62 0.52
CA ILE A 65 -28.22 2.10 -0.37
C ILE A 65 -28.87 2.62 -1.66
N GLU A 66 -28.71 3.91 -1.92
CA GLU A 66 -29.13 4.54 -3.17
C GLU A 66 -27.89 4.96 -3.97
N ILE A 67 -27.58 4.21 -5.04
CA ILE A 67 -26.53 4.56 -6.00
C ILE A 67 -27.20 5.22 -7.21
N LYS A 68 -26.80 6.46 -7.53
CA LYS A 68 -27.34 7.23 -8.65
C LYS A 68 -26.71 6.77 -9.96
N ASP A 69 -25.61 7.42 -10.34
CA ASP A 69 -24.90 7.18 -11.60
C ASP A 69 -23.52 6.60 -11.33
N SER A 70 -23.07 5.72 -12.23
CA SER A 70 -21.70 5.21 -12.27
C SER A 70 -20.96 5.89 -13.41
N GLU A 71 -19.85 6.56 -13.08
CA GLU A 71 -18.98 7.18 -14.07
C GLU A 71 -17.57 6.61 -13.99
N PHE A 72 -16.92 6.51 -15.14
CA PHE A 72 -15.50 6.24 -15.18
C PHE A 72 -14.73 7.43 -14.59
N LEU A 73 -13.72 7.11 -13.80
CA LEU A 73 -12.91 8.08 -13.09
C LEU A 73 -11.52 8.14 -13.70
N HIS A 74 -10.99 9.34 -13.92
CA HIS A 74 -9.60 9.50 -14.29
C HIS A 74 -8.70 9.34 -13.06
N ALA A 75 -7.91 8.26 -13.01
CA ALA A 75 -7.00 7.93 -11.91
C ALA A 75 -5.59 7.65 -12.45
N PRO A 76 -4.73 8.68 -12.62
CA PRO A 76 -3.38 8.49 -13.12
C PRO A 76 -2.53 7.75 -12.08
N ILE A 77 -1.97 6.60 -12.45
CA ILE A 77 -1.03 5.84 -11.63
C ILE A 77 0.33 5.84 -12.31
N TRP A 78 1.36 6.24 -11.56
CA TRP A 78 2.73 6.29 -12.04
C TRP A 78 3.51 5.06 -11.57
N PHE A 79 4.13 4.37 -12.52
CA PHE A 79 5.02 3.24 -12.28
C PHE A 79 6.46 3.75 -12.35
N ILE A 80 7.14 3.79 -11.20
CA ILE A 80 8.49 4.32 -11.09
C ILE A 80 9.43 3.14 -10.78
N GLU A 81 10.42 2.94 -11.63
CA GLU A 81 11.53 2.02 -11.40
C GLU A 81 12.82 2.83 -11.18
N TYR A 82 13.54 2.54 -10.10
CA TYR A 82 14.81 3.21 -9.79
C TYR A 82 15.83 2.23 -9.24
N GLN A 83 17.12 2.54 -9.42
CA GLN A 83 18.21 1.73 -8.91
C GLN A 83 18.84 2.40 -7.69
N TYR A 84 19.08 1.61 -6.64
CA TYR A 84 19.76 2.03 -5.43
C TYR A 84 20.64 0.90 -4.92
N GLN A 85 21.92 1.20 -4.64
CA GLN A 85 22.91 0.21 -4.15
C GLN A 85 22.96 -1.09 -4.98
N GLY A 86 22.86 -0.97 -6.31
CA GLY A 86 22.89 -2.12 -7.22
C GLY A 86 21.61 -2.96 -7.24
N SER A 87 20.59 -2.59 -6.47
CA SER A 87 19.25 -3.21 -6.48
C SER A 87 18.24 -2.32 -7.18
N THR A 88 17.30 -2.92 -7.90
CA THR A 88 16.20 -2.23 -8.57
C THR A 88 14.95 -2.27 -7.69
N TYR A 89 14.30 -1.12 -7.53
CA TYR A 89 13.09 -0.95 -6.74
C TYR A 89 11.96 -0.41 -7.60
N ARG A 90 10.73 -0.81 -7.28
CA ARG A 90 9.52 -0.39 -7.98
C ARG A 90 8.54 0.25 -7.01
N VAL A 91 7.98 1.37 -7.41
CA VAL A 91 6.98 2.11 -6.63
C VAL A 91 5.82 2.50 -7.54
N LEU A 92 4.60 2.28 -7.05
CA LEU A 92 3.37 2.78 -7.63
C LEU A 92 2.94 4.01 -6.84
N LEU A 93 2.68 5.11 -7.55
CA LEU A 93 2.34 6.39 -6.97
C LEU A 93 1.04 6.92 -7.61
N ASP A 94 0.17 7.52 -6.78
CA ASP A 94 -1.00 8.25 -7.26
C ASP A 94 -0.56 9.58 -7.88
N GLY A 95 -0.72 9.73 -9.19
CA GLY A 95 -0.35 10.94 -9.92
C GLY A 95 -1.18 12.18 -9.55
N CYS A 96 -2.35 12.01 -8.92
CA CYS A 96 -3.16 13.14 -8.44
C CYS A 96 -2.64 13.70 -7.11
N THR A 97 -2.28 12.84 -6.15
CA THR A 97 -1.94 13.27 -4.78
C THR A 97 -0.47 13.16 -4.43
N GLY A 98 0.32 12.41 -5.19
CA GLY A 98 1.69 12.07 -4.85
C GLY A 98 1.81 10.96 -3.79
N GLN A 99 0.71 10.34 -3.36
CA GLN A 99 0.73 9.29 -2.35
C GLN A 99 1.30 7.98 -2.93
N ILE A 100 2.17 7.31 -2.17
CA ILE A 100 2.65 5.96 -2.51
C ILE A 100 1.52 4.96 -2.28
N ILE A 101 1.09 4.29 -3.35
CA ILE A 101 0.07 3.23 -3.34
C ILE A 101 0.69 1.94 -2.82
N THR A 102 1.81 1.53 -3.43
CA THR A 102 2.59 0.37 -3.02
C THR A 102 4.02 0.50 -3.55
N GLY A 103 4.98 -0.20 -2.97
CA GLY A 103 6.34 -0.21 -3.50
C GLY A 103 7.35 -0.83 -2.55
N ASP A 104 8.44 -1.30 -3.16
CA ASP A 104 9.60 -1.81 -2.42
C ASP A 104 10.43 -0.62 -1.94
N ILE A 105 10.59 -0.51 -0.63
CA ILE A 105 11.44 0.50 0.00
C ILE A 105 12.76 -0.18 0.34
N PRO A 106 13.93 0.41 0.04
CA PRO A 106 15.21 -0.15 0.45
C PRO A 106 15.27 -0.24 1.98
N PHE A 107 15.16 -1.46 2.52
CA PHE A 107 15.53 -1.73 3.89
C PHE A 107 17.06 -1.73 3.93
N GLY A 108 17.63 -0.72 4.59
CA GLY A 108 19.08 -0.63 4.75
C GLY A 108 19.61 -1.95 5.30
N GLU A 109 20.56 -2.57 4.61
CA GLU A 109 21.27 -3.73 5.10
C GLU A 109 21.69 -3.46 6.54
N SER A 110 21.10 -4.21 7.48
CA SER A 110 21.54 -4.15 8.87
C SER A 110 23.03 -4.49 8.84
N THR A 111 23.88 -3.57 9.27
CA THR A 111 25.31 -3.78 9.34
C THR A 111 25.55 -5.07 10.14
N PHE A 112 25.87 -6.14 9.42
CA PHE A 112 25.78 -7.51 9.92
C PHE A 112 26.71 -7.70 11.15
N PRO A 113 26.35 -8.53 12.15
CA PRO A 113 27.01 -8.64 13.47
C PRO A 113 28.48 -9.11 13.50
N TRP A 114 29.15 -9.26 12.34
CA TRP A 114 30.54 -9.70 12.26
C TRP A 114 31.52 -8.73 12.94
N VAL A 115 31.19 -7.43 12.97
CA VAL A 115 31.99 -6.42 13.68
C VAL A 115 32.04 -6.73 15.19
N TRP A 116 30.93 -7.19 15.78
CA TRP A 116 30.87 -7.59 17.18
C TRP A 116 31.58 -8.93 17.45
N LEU A 117 31.54 -9.87 16.50
CA LEU A 117 32.32 -11.11 16.58
C LEU A 117 33.82 -10.86 16.52
N ALA A 118 34.27 -9.95 15.64
CA ALA A 118 35.67 -9.55 15.54
C ALA A 118 36.15 -8.83 16.80
N ALA A 119 35.34 -7.92 17.34
CA ALA A 119 35.64 -7.25 18.61
C ALA A 119 35.73 -8.25 19.78
N GLY A 120 34.80 -9.20 19.87
CA GLY A 120 34.83 -10.27 20.88
C GLY A 120 36.08 -11.15 20.77
N ALA A 121 36.46 -11.56 19.56
CA ALA A 121 37.65 -12.36 19.33
C ALA A 121 38.94 -11.61 19.72
N ALA A 122 39.05 -10.31 19.40
CA ALA A 122 40.20 -9.50 19.78
C ALA A 122 40.36 -9.37 21.30
N ILE A 123 39.25 -9.22 22.03
CA ILE A 123 39.25 -9.18 23.50
C ILE A 123 39.72 -10.51 24.08
N VAL A 124 39.21 -11.64 23.58
CA VAL A 124 39.61 -12.98 24.05
C VAL A 124 41.10 -13.23 23.79
N ILE A 125 41.61 -12.87 22.62
CA ILE A 125 43.03 -13.01 22.27
C ILE A 125 43.90 -12.15 23.19
N GLY A 126 43.49 -10.90 23.46
CA GLY A 126 44.19 -10.02 24.39
C GLY A 126 44.27 -10.58 25.81
N ILE A 127 43.16 -11.13 26.32
CA ILE A 127 43.11 -11.78 27.64
C ILE A 127 44.04 -13.01 27.66
N LEU A 128 44.01 -13.82 26.60
CA LEU A 128 44.83 -15.03 26.50
C LEU A 128 46.33 -14.71 26.47
N LEU A 129 46.71 -13.63 25.78
CA LEU A 129 48.10 -13.14 25.73
C LEU A 129 48.58 -12.62 27.08
N ILE A 130 47.72 -11.94 27.84
CA ILE A 130 48.05 -11.47 29.20
C ILE A 130 48.21 -12.65 30.17
N LEU A 131 47.42 -13.72 30.01
CA LEU A 131 47.51 -14.92 30.85
C LEU A 131 48.73 -15.82 30.53
N LEU A 132 49.34 -15.64 29.36
CA LEU A 132 50.52 -16.39 28.90
C LEU A 132 51.86 -15.68 29.17
N LEU A 133 51.83 -14.48 29.76
CA LEU A 133 52.98 -13.63 30.07
C LEU A 133 53.22 -13.56 31.58
#